data_AF-A0A177D4K1-F1
#
_entry.id   AF-A0A177D4K1-F1
#
_cell.length_a   1.000
_cell.length_b   1.000
_cell.length_c   1.000
_cell.angle_alpha   90.00
_cell.angle_beta   90.00
_cell.angle_gamma   90.00
#
_symmetry.space_group_name_H-M   'P 1'
#
loop_
_entity.id
_entity.type
_entity.pdbx_description
1 polymer ?
#
loop_
_entity_poly.entity_id
_entity_poly.type
_entity_poly.pdbx_seq_one_letter_code
_entity_poly.pdbx_strand_id
1 'polypeptide(L)'
;MFAPFHCILMVIIGVLTAWAWGFHRVLDGIELKVPEIDATKSGVTGCSRLGKAALAAGLFDRRIAVTMPMCSGVQGAGPYRYSLSGQGENLENAKSGAGWWTSSGISQFVGKSTQLPYDAHTIVAAIAPRAVILSQNANDQFTDSKGTAQVMFPAAKVVYNWLSVGKQLGMSIPSGGHCDMSGYADILPFVQQVLQGKSTTRNYDDLKNWKAMPEAYPWGSDVPKGK
;
A
#
# COMPACT_ATOMS: atom_id res chain seq x y z
N MET A 1 -8.49 30.04 -37.93
CA MET A 1 -9.20 30.25 -36.64
C MET A 1 -9.32 28.88 -35.98
N PHE A 2 -8.31 28.49 -35.20
CA PHE A 2 -8.33 27.21 -34.47
C PHE A 2 -8.92 27.47 -33.09
N ALA A 3 -9.99 26.75 -32.76
CA ALA A 3 -10.59 26.79 -31.43
C ALA A 3 -9.56 26.34 -30.39
N PRO A 4 -9.43 27.04 -29.25
CA PRO A 4 -8.60 26.56 -28.16
C PRO A 4 -9.26 25.31 -27.59
N PHE A 5 -8.57 24.18 -27.67
CA PHE A 5 -8.85 23.01 -26.83
C PHE A 5 -8.70 23.47 -25.39
N HIS A 6 -9.83 23.87 -24.78
CA HIS A 6 -9.92 24.00 -23.35
C HIS A 6 -9.73 22.60 -22.77
N CYS A 7 -8.56 22.37 -22.20
CA CYS A 7 -8.25 21.22 -21.38
C CYS A 7 -9.07 21.33 -20.08
N ILE A 8 -10.39 21.10 -20.18
CA ILE A 8 -11.29 20.96 -19.03
C ILE A 8 -11.11 19.53 -18.51
N LEU A 9 -9.92 19.20 -18.03
CA LEU A 9 -9.68 18.04 -17.18
C LEU A 9 -8.35 18.21 -16.44
N MET A 10 -8.15 19.37 -15.82
CA MET A 10 -7.09 19.56 -14.84
C MET A 10 -7.50 18.90 -13.51
N VAL A 11 -7.81 17.61 -13.55
CA VAL A 11 -7.57 16.74 -12.40
C VAL A 11 -6.06 16.63 -12.35
N ILE A 12 -5.41 17.42 -11.49
CA ILE A 12 -3.95 17.37 -11.31
C ILE A 12 -3.61 15.97 -10.79
N ILE A 13 -3.29 15.06 -11.72
CA ILE A 13 -2.90 13.69 -11.43
C ILE A 13 -1.59 13.72 -10.64
N GLY A 14 -1.55 12.99 -9.52
CA GLY A 14 -0.34 12.89 -8.71
C GLY A 14 0.74 12.09 -9.42
N VAL A 15 2.01 12.35 -9.11
CA VAL A 15 3.17 11.63 -9.65
C VAL A 15 3.08 10.12 -9.38
N LEU A 16 2.49 9.70 -8.25
CA LEU A 16 2.31 8.27 -7.96
C LEU A 16 1.38 7.59 -8.97
N THR A 17 0.32 8.28 -9.42
CA THR A 17 -0.58 7.74 -10.45
C THR A 17 0.08 7.74 -11.82
N ALA A 18 0.92 8.74 -12.13
CA ALA A 18 1.73 8.74 -13.36
C ALA A 18 2.74 7.58 -13.37
N TRP A 19 3.42 7.33 -12.24
CA TRP A 19 4.33 6.18 -12.11
C TRP A 19 3.59 4.84 -12.18
N ALA A 20 2.42 4.72 -11.53
CA ALA A 20 1.54 3.57 -11.67
C ALA A 20 1.23 3.27 -13.14
N TRP A 21 0.82 4.29 -13.90
CA TRP A 21 0.57 4.15 -15.34
C TRP A 21 1.80 3.64 -16.10
N GLY A 22 3.00 4.11 -15.75
CA GLY A 22 4.26 3.61 -16.30
C GLY A 22 4.46 2.10 -16.04
N PHE A 23 4.26 1.63 -14.81
CA PHE A 23 4.29 0.19 -14.49
C PHE A 23 3.30 -0.61 -15.34
N HIS A 24 2.10 -0.07 -15.57
CA HIS A 24 1.08 -0.74 -16.38
C HIS A 24 1.48 -0.84 -17.86
N ARG A 25 2.16 0.18 -18.41
CA ARG A 25 2.70 0.11 -19.79
C ARG A 25 3.83 -0.91 -19.93
N VAL A 26 4.65 -1.08 -18.89
CA VAL A 26 5.66 -2.15 -18.85
C VAL A 26 4.96 -3.52 -18.89
N LEU A 27 3.91 -3.71 -18.11
CA LEU A 27 3.13 -4.95 -18.13
C LEU A 27 2.48 -5.21 -19.49
N ASP A 28 1.93 -4.18 -20.16
CA ASP A 28 1.42 -4.29 -21.53
C ASP A 28 2.51 -4.79 -22.49
N GLY A 29 3.73 -4.24 -22.39
CA GLY A 29 4.86 -4.64 -23.20
C GLY A 29 5.27 -6.10 -22.98
N ILE A 30 5.28 -6.55 -21.71
CA ILE A 30 5.57 -7.94 -21.35
C ILE A 30 4.51 -8.87 -21.94
N GLU A 31 3.23 -8.58 -21.73
CA GLU A 31 2.10 -9.36 -22.26
C GLU A 31 2.15 -9.50 -23.79
N LEU A 32 2.55 -8.43 -24.49
CA LEU A 32 2.54 -8.40 -25.95
C LEU A 32 3.80 -8.99 -26.61
N LYS A 33 4.95 -8.95 -25.93
CA LYS A 33 6.26 -9.15 -26.60
C LYS A 33 7.19 -10.15 -25.93
N VAL A 34 6.91 -10.60 -24.72
CA VAL A 34 7.85 -11.43 -23.94
C VAL A 34 7.18 -12.76 -23.57
N PRO A 35 7.03 -13.70 -24.52
CA PRO A 35 6.29 -14.95 -24.32
C PRO A 35 6.90 -15.88 -23.26
N GLU A 36 8.17 -15.70 -22.91
CA GLU A 36 8.86 -16.43 -21.85
C GLU A 36 8.47 -15.98 -20.42
N ILE A 37 7.76 -14.85 -20.27
CA ILE A 37 7.27 -14.35 -18.99
C ILE A 37 5.75 -14.53 -18.88
N ASP A 38 5.31 -15.28 -17.87
CA ASP A 38 3.90 -15.37 -17.50
C ASP A 38 3.45 -14.07 -16.80
N ALA A 39 2.87 -13.15 -17.58
CA ALA A 39 2.39 -11.85 -17.09
C ALA A 39 1.26 -11.96 -16.05
N THR A 40 0.54 -13.09 -16.00
CA THR A 40 -0.51 -13.33 -14.98
C THR A 40 0.08 -13.52 -13.58
N LYS A 41 1.39 -13.79 -13.49
CA LYS A 41 2.16 -13.92 -12.26
C LYS A 41 3.00 -12.68 -11.97
N SER A 42 2.48 -11.50 -12.29
CA SER A 42 3.17 -10.23 -12.10
C SER A 42 3.10 -9.74 -10.65
N GLY A 43 4.20 -9.14 -10.19
CA GLY A 43 4.26 -8.45 -8.90
C GLY A 43 4.89 -7.07 -9.03
N VAL A 44 4.49 -6.14 -8.17
CA VAL A 44 5.06 -4.78 -8.12
C VAL A 44 5.58 -4.47 -6.74
N THR A 45 6.79 -3.92 -6.65
CA THR A 45 7.44 -3.58 -5.39
C THR A 45 8.26 -2.31 -5.49
N GLY A 46 8.64 -1.79 -4.34
CA GLY A 46 9.52 -0.64 -4.19
C GLY A 46 9.58 -0.22 -2.73
N CYS A 47 10.61 0.55 -2.39
CA CYS A 47 10.76 1.12 -1.07
C CYS A 47 10.43 2.60 -1.03
N SER A 48 9.90 3.11 0.09
CA SER A 48 9.74 4.54 0.33
C SER A 48 8.84 5.16 -0.75
N ARG A 49 9.29 6.21 -1.44
CA ARG A 49 8.57 6.78 -2.60
C ARG A 49 8.20 5.75 -3.68
N LEU A 50 9.03 4.72 -3.91
CA LEU A 50 8.73 3.65 -4.85
C LEU A 50 7.77 2.62 -4.25
N GLY A 51 7.73 2.48 -2.92
CA GLY A 51 6.71 1.69 -2.23
C GLY A 51 5.33 2.33 -2.35
N LYS A 52 5.25 3.67 -2.22
CA LYS A 52 4.04 4.45 -2.53
C LYS A 52 3.58 4.21 -3.97
N ALA A 53 4.53 4.20 -4.91
CA ALA A 53 4.27 3.95 -6.33
C ALA A 53 3.78 2.52 -6.60
N ALA A 54 4.39 1.52 -5.96
CA ALA A 54 4.00 0.12 -6.06
C ALA A 54 2.58 -0.08 -5.53
N LEU A 55 2.22 0.56 -4.41
CA LEU A 55 0.86 0.53 -3.89
C LEU A 55 -0.13 1.15 -4.89
N ALA A 56 0.20 2.29 -5.49
CA ALA A 56 -0.63 2.93 -6.51
C ALA A 56 -0.76 2.05 -7.78
N ALA A 57 0.33 1.44 -8.23
CA ALA A 57 0.31 0.52 -9.38
C ALA A 57 -0.64 -0.64 -9.12
N GLY A 58 -0.51 -1.28 -7.95
CA GLY A 58 -1.39 -2.35 -7.50
C GLY A 58 -2.84 -1.91 -7.39
N LEU A 59 -3.11 -0.71 -6.89
CA LEU A 59 -4.47 -0.18 -6.78
C LEU A 59 -5.15 0.00 -8.14
N PHE A 60 -4.46 0.58 -9.12
CA PHE A 60 -5.06 1.03 -10.37
C PHE A 60 -5.00 0.01 -11.52
N ASP A 61 -4.31 -1.12 -11.37
CA ASP A 61 -4.32 -2.21 -12.37
C ASP A 61 -4.58 -3.57 -11.73
N ARG A 62 -5.66 -4.19 -12.17
CA ARG A 62 -6.15 -5.47 -11.65
C ARG A 62 -5.32 -6.67 -12.14
N ARG A 63 -4.45 -6.50 -13.14
CA ARG A 63 -3.58 -7.57 -13.65
C ARG A 63 -2.42 -7.89 -12.71
N ILE A 64 -2.03 -6.94 -11.86
CA ILE A 64 -0.97 -7.14 -10.87
C ILE A 64 -1.46 -8.12 -9.82
N ALA A 65 -0.83 -9.30 -9.77
CA ALA A 65 -1.22 -10.40 -8.88
C ALA A 65 -0.80 -10.17 -7.43
N VAL A 66 0.39 -9.57 -7.20
CA VAL A 66 0.90 -9.25 -5.86
C VAL A 66 1.47 -7.83 -5.77
N THR A 67 1.00 -7.07 -4.78
CA THR A 67 1.46 -5.70 -4.50
C THR A 67 2.30 -5.68 -3.22
N MET A 68 3.54 -5.19 -3.30
CA MET A 68 4.54 -5.34 -2.24
C MET A 68 5.17 -4.00 -1.86
N PRO A 69 4.42 -3.06 -1.24
CA PRO A 69 4.96 -1.78 -0.83
C PRO A 69 5.83 -1.94 0.42
N MET A 70 7.09 -1.51 0.34
CA MET A 70 8.03 -1.53 1.46
C MET A 70 8.26 -0.12 2.02
N CYS A 71 8.26 0.06 3.34
CA CYS A 71 8.55 1.33 4.01
C CYS A 71 7.84 2.53 3.37
N SER A 72 6.58 2.36 2.97
CA SER A 72 5.94 3.33 2.06
C SER A 72 5.45 4.59 2.77
N GLY A 73 5.15 4.53 4.07
CA GLY A 73 4.78 5.68 4.89
C GLY A 73 3.55 6.46 4.41
N VAL A 74 3.47 7.75 4.73
CA VAL A 74 2.34 8.65 4.44
C VAL A 74 2.23 8.93 2.95
N GLN A 75 1.03 8.93 2.37
CA GLN A 75 0.80 8.84 0.91
C GLN A 75 1.14 7.46 0.32
N GLY A 76 1.41 6.49 1.18
CA GLY A 76 1.50 5.06 0.89
C GLY A 76 0.57 4.27 1.81
N ALA A 77 1.11 3.27 2.52
CA ALA A 77 0.38 2.42 3.46
C ALA A 77 0.50 2.85 4.94
N GLY A 78 1.25 3.92 5.23
CA GLY A 78 1.37 4.48 6.58
C GLY A 78 0.16 5.32 6.97
N PRO A 79 -0.13 5.44 8.28
CA PRO A 79 -1.30 6.17 8.78
C PRO A 79 -1.23 7.67 8.48
N TYR A 80 -2.35 8.25 8.07
CA TYR A 80 -2.53 9.69 7.98
C TYR A 80 -2.96 10.29 9.32
N ARG A 81 -3.83 9.59 10.08
CA ARG A 81 -4.49 10.14 11.28
C ARG A 81 -3.77 9.83 12.59
N TYR A 82 -2.86 8.85 12.59
CA TYR A 82 -2.21 8.32 13.79
C TYR A 82 -0.68 8.39 13.66
N SER A 83 0.01 8.50 14.80
CA SER A 83 1.46 8.42 14.92
C SER A 83 1.81 7.60 16.17
N LEU A 84 2.42 6.42 16.01
CA LEU A 84 2.64 5.49 17.14
C LEU A 84 4.10 5.17 17.46
N SER A 85 5.03 5.45 16.55
CA SER A 85 6.47 5.29 16.79
C SER A 85 7.27 6.58 16.66
N GLY A 86 6.66 7.74 16.96
CA GLY A 86 7.30 9.04 16.76
C GLY A 86 7.48 9.33 15.27
N GLN A 87 6.42 9.10 14.50
CA GLN A 87 6.37 9.21 13.05
C GLN A 87 7.08 10.48 12.57
N GLY A 88 8.15 10.30 11.80
CA GLY A 88 8.87 11.41 11.18
C GLY A 88 8.15 11.97 9.95
N GLU A 89 7.31 11.18 9.27
CA GLU A 89 6.56 11.56 8.07
C GLU A 89 5.08 11.78 8.37
N ASN A 90 4.56 13.02 8.27
CA ASN A 90 3.15 13.32 8.44
C ASN A 90 2.57 14.01 7.19
N LEU A 91 1.27 14.28 7.17
CA LEU A 91 0.66 14.89 5.99
C LEU A 91 1.23 16.29 5.71
N GLU A 92 1.58 17.04 6.75
CA GLU A 92 2.13 18.38 6.68
C GLU A 92 3.49 18.39 5.98
N ASN A 93 4.46 17.60 6.47
CA ASN A 93 5.80 17.57 5.90
C ASN A 93 5.84 16.82 4.57
N ALA A 94 4.99 15.81 4.35
CA ALA A 94 4.94 15.09 3.10
C ALA A 94 4.37 15.96 1.97
N LYS A 95 3.38 16.82 2.27
CA LYS A 95 2.84 17.78 1.29
C LYS A 95 3.71 19.03 1.13
N SER A 96 4.40 19.48 2.18
CA SER A 96 5.38 20.57 2.08
C SER A 96 6.61 20.17 1.27
N GLY A 97 7.19 19.01 1.58
CA GLY A 97 8.41 18.51 0.93
C GLY A 97 8.17 17.96 -0.47
N ALA A 98 7.00 17.36 -0.73
CA ALA A 98 6.64 16.94 -2.09
C ALA A 98 5.14 16.73 -2.29
N GLY A 99 4.44 17.86 -2.33
CA GLY A 99 3.00 17.92 -2.61
C GLY A 99 2.57 17.31 -3.95
N TRP A 100 3.48 17.00 -4.87
CA TRP A 100 3.18 16.42 -6.18
C TRP A 100 2.93 14.90 -6.17
N TRP A 101 3.25 14.16 -5.10
CA TRP A 101 3.04 12.70 -5.09
C TRP A 101 1.57 12.30 -5.29
N THR A 102 0.67 13.02 -4.64
CA THR A 102 -0.79 12.82 -4.70
C THR A 102 -1.48 14.04 -5.28
N SER A 103 -2.73 13.88 -5.72
CA SER A 103 -3.55 15.02 -6.16
C SER A 103 -3.74 16.03 -5.04
N SER A 104 -4.22 17.23 -5.39
CA SER A 104 -4.42 18.32 -4.43
C SER A 104 -5.51 18.02 -3.39
N GLY A 105 -6.39 17.05 -3.61
CA GLY A 105 -7.53 16.74 -2.72
C GLY A 105 -7.11 16.44 -1.28
N ILE A 106 -6.10 15.59 -1.06
CA ILE A 106 -5.62 15.28 0.29
C ILE A 106 -4.98 16.50 0.98
N SER A 107 -4.52 17.49 0.20
CA SER A 107 -3.91 18.72 0.73
C SER A 107 -4.90 19.60 1.50
N GLN A 108 -6.20 19.43 1.29
CA GLN A 108 -7.25 20.11 2.06
C GLN A 108 -7.25 19.72 3.54
N PHE A 109 -6.62 18.58 3.87
CA PHE A 109 -6.55 18.02 5.22
C PHE A 109 -5.19 18.25 5.90
N VAL A 110 -4.28 19.03 5.30
CA VAL A 110 -3.05 19.47 5.97
C VAL A 110 -3.42 20.26 7.24
N GLY A 111 -2.85 19.88 8.38
CA GLY A 111 -3.22 20.42 9.70
C GLY A 111 -4.57 19.92 10.24
N LYS A 112 -5.24 19.01 9.53
CA LYS A 112 -6.58 18.48 9.83
C LYS A 112 -6.66 16.98 9.53
N SER A 113 -5.57 16.24 9.73
CA SER A 113 -5.49 14.82 9.35
C SER A 113 -6.61 13.98 9.96
N THR A 114 -7.00 14.26 11.20
CA THR A 114 -8.12 13.59 11.90
C THR A 114 -9.49 13.82 11.26
N GLN A 115 -9.63 14.80 10.37
CA GLN A 115 -10.87 15.08 9.63
C GLN A 115 -10.95 14.34 8.28
N LEU A 116 -9.89 13.64 7.86
CA LEU A 116 -9.95 12.80 6.66
C LEU A 116 -11.09 11.79 6.81
N PRO A 117 -11.94 11.56 5.79
CA PRO A 117 -13.01 10.54 5.87
C PRO A 117 -12.49 9.11 5.65
N TYR A 118 -11.22 8.95 5.24
CA TYR A 118 -10.52 7.67 5.08
C TYR A 118 -9.14 7.70 5.76
N ASP A 119 -8.50 6.53 5.85
CA ASP A 119 -7.07 6.41 6.19
C ASP A 119 -6.41 5.37 5.25
N ALA A 120 -5.09 5.18 5.28
CA ALA A 120 -4.35 4.39 4.29
C ALA A 120 -4.78 2.91 4.20
N HIS A 121 -5.36 2.34 5.26
CA HIS A 121 -5.98 1.01 5.22
C HIS A 121 -7.05 0.86 4.13
N THR A 122 -7.75 1.94 3.77
CA THR A 122 -8.76 1.93 2.70
C THR A 122 -8.14 1.71 1.33
N ILE A 123 -6.93 2.22 1.11
CA ILE A 123 -6.15 2.03 -0.12
C ILE A 123 -5.79 0.54 -0.25
N VAL A 124 -5.29 -0.05 0.83
CA VAL A 124 -4.94 -1.48 0.88
C VAL A 124 -6.19 -2.35 0.71
N ALA A 125 -7.28 -2.04 1.40
CA ALA A 125 -8.55 -2.76 1.30
C ALA A 125 -9.14 -2.75 -0.13
N ALA A 126 -8.97 -1.65 -0.87
CA ALA A 126 -9.44 -1.53 -2.25
C ALA A 126 -8.71 -2.44 -3.27
N ILE A 127 -7.57 -3.02 -2.89
CA ILE A 127 -6.83 -3.99 -3.73
C ILE A 127 -7.44 -5.39 -3.64
N ALA A 128 -8.20 -5.69 -2.57
CA ALA A 128 -8.82 -6.99 -2.39
C ALA A 128 -9.72 -7.36 -3.60
N PRO A 129 -9.74 -8.64 -4.03
CA PRO A 129 -9.16 -9.81 -3.37
C PRO A 129 -7.70 -10.12 -3.74
N ARG A 130 -7.00 -9.23 -4.46
CA ARG A 130 -5.62 -9.48 -4.91
C ARG A 130 -4.63 -9.38 -3.76
N ALA A 131 -3.49 -10.03 -3.94
CA ALA A 131 -2.53 -10.19 -2.87
C ALA A 131 -1.78 -8.89 -2.56
N VAL A 132 -1.63 -8.58 -1.28
CA VAL A 132 -0.82 -7.47 -0.77
C VAL A 132 0.03 -7.99 0.38
N ILE A 133 1.32 -7.68 0.35
CA ILE A 133 2.23 -7.91 1.48
C ILE A 133 2.88 -6.58 1.85
N LEU A 134 2.46 -6.02 2.98
CA LEU A 134 3.06 -4.79 3.52
C LEU A 134 4.38 -5.14 4.19
N SER A 135 5.49 -4.54 3.79
CA SER A 135 6.79 -4.73 4.44
C SER A 135 7.19 -3.45 5.17
N GLN A 136 7.31 -3.50 6.49
CA GLN A 136 7.62 -2.35 7.32
C GLN A 136 8.76 -2.68 8.28
N ASN A 137 9.91 -2.04 8.06
CA ASN A 137 11.09 -2.35 8.84
C ASN A 137 10.96 -1.76 10.26
N ALA A 138 11.20 -2.59 11.28
CA ALA A 138 10.89 -2.27 12.67
C ALA A 138 11.64 -1.04 13.20
N ASN A 139 12.84 -0.78 12.68
CA ASN A 139 13.68 0.35 13.07
C ASN A 139 13.52 1.56 12.13
N ASP A 140 12.53 1.55 11.23
CA ASP A 140 12.16 2.70 10.40
C ASP A 140 11.03 3.51 11.07
N GLN A 141 11.40 4.36 12.03
CA GLN A 141 10.44 5.22 12.74
C GLN A 141 9.83 6.30 11.84
N PHE A 142 10.50 6.66 10.74
CA PHE A 142 10.06 7.74 9.86
C PHE A 142 8.71 7.40 9.19
N THR A 143 8.52 6.15 8.77
CA THR A 143 7.35 5.69 8.02
C THR A 143 6.21 5.15 8.89
N ASP A 144 6.34 5.26 10.22
CA ASP A 144 5.44 4.71 11.24
C ASP A 144 5.11 3.23 11.03
N SER A 145 6.15 2.39 11.03
CA SER A 145 6.01 0.93 10.96
C SER A 145 5.05 0.38 12.01
N LYS A 146 5.05 0.97 13.21
CA LYS A 146 4.16 0.58 14.31
C LYS A 146 2.71 0.98 14.03
N GLY A 147 2.45 2.20 13.57
CA GLY A 147 1.12 2.64 13.14
C GLY A 147 0.56 1.81 11.98
N THR A 148 1.42 1.43 11.02
CA THR A 148 1.03 0.51 9.96
C THR A 148 0.62 -0.86 10.53
N ALA A 149 1.40 -1.40 11.46
CA ALA A 149 1.15 -2.72 12.05
C ALA A 149 -0.05 -2.77 12.99
N GLN A 150 -0.23 -1.75 13.83
CA GLN A 150 -1.26 -1.73 14.85
C GLN A 150 -2.61 -1.22 14.32
N VAL A 151 -2.62 -0.40 13.27
CA VAL A 151 -3.84 0.22 12.74
C VAL A 151 -4.08 -0.16 11.29
N MET A 152 -3.16 0.17 10.38
CA MET A 152 -3.48 0.12 8.94
C MET A 152 -3.68 -1.31 8.43
N PHE A 153 -2.75 -2.21 8.77
CA PHE A 153 -2.82 -3.62 8.41
C PHE A 153 -4.06 -4.32 8.98
N PRO A 154 -4.34 -4.31 10.30
CA PRO A 154 -5.48 -5.04 10.83
C PRO A 154 -6.81 -4.43 10.38
N ALA A 155 -6.91 -3.11 10.20
CA ALA A 155 -8.10 -2.49 9.61
C ALA A 155 -8.37 -2.98 8.18
N ALA A 156 -7.33 -3.04 7.32
CA ALA A 156 -7.49 -3.60 5.98
C ALA A 156 -7.80 -5.11 6.03
N LYS A 157 -7.23 -5.83 6.99
CA LYS A 157 -7.44 -7.28 7.20
C LYS A 157 -8.89 -7.61 7.51
N VAL A 158 -9.63 -6.73 8.20
CA VAL A 158 -11.08 -6.89 8.40
C VAL A 158 -11.81 -7.07 7.06
N VAL A 159 -11.48 -6.25 6.05
CA VAL A 159 -12.10 -6.34 4.72
C VAL A 159 -11.68 -7.62 4.00
N TYR A 160 -10.39 -7.96 4.02
CA TYR A 160 -9.90 -9.21 3.41
C TYR A 160 -10.54 -10.47 4.04
N ASN A 161 -10.72 -10.47 5.36
CA ASN A 161 -11.38 -11.57 6.08
C ASN A 161 -12.88 -11.65 5.75
N TRP A 162 -13.57 -10.50 5.70
CA TRP A 162 -14.97 -10.44 5.26
C TRP A 162 -15.16 -10.98 3.84
N LEU A 163 -14.18 -10.73 2.96
CA LEU A 163 -14.13 -11.26 1.61
C LEU A 163 -13.72 -12.75 1.51
N SER A 164 -13.50 -13.44 2.64
CA SER A 164 -12.98 -14.81 2.70
C SER A 164 -11.63 -15.00 1.99
N VAL A 165 -10.84 -13.94 1.86
CA VAL A 165 -9.51 -13.94 1.24
C VAL A 165 -8.44 -13.43 2.20
N GLY A 166 -8.63 -13.64 3.51
CA GLY A 166 -7.71 -13.19 4.55
C GLY A 166 -6.24 -13.50 4.25
N LYS A 167 -5.95 -14.68 3.70
CA LYS A 167 -4.59 -15.13 3.33
C LYS A 167 -3.92 -14.27 2.24
N GLN A 168 -4.68 -13.46 1.49
CA GLN A 168 -4.16 -12.57 0.44
C GLN A 168 -3.63 -11.24 0.99
N LEU A 169 -3.85 -10.92 2.27
CA LEU A 169 -3.20 -9.78 2.91
C LEU A 169 -2.25 -10.28 4.00
N GLY A 170 -1.00 -9.87 3.92
CA GLY A 170 0.03 -10.16 4.91
C GLY A 170 0.83 -8.93 5.31
N MET A 171 1.54 -9.04 6.43
CA MET A 171 2.52 -8.06 6.89
C MET A 171 3.85 -8.71 7.26
N SER A 172 4.93 -8.05 6.87
CA SER A 172 6.31 -8.40 7.19
C SER A 172 6.93 -7.26 8.01
N ILE A 173 7.59 -7.60 9.11
CA ILE A 173 8.18 -6.61 10.03
C ILE A 173 9.64 -6.94 10.31
N PRO A 174 10.56 -6.95 9.33
CA PRO A 174 11.96 -7.29 9.55
C PRO A 174 12.64 -6.27 10.49
N SER A 175 13.75 -6.62 11.13
CA SER A 175 14.43 -5.75 12.10
C SER A 175 15.30 -4.63 11.48
N GLY A 176 15.35 -4.51 10.15
CA GLY A 176 16.18 -3.51 9.48
C GLY A 176 15.74 -2.06 9.71
N GLY A 177 16.51 -1.12 9.15
CA GLY A 177 16.15 0.30 9.05
C GLY A 177 15.43 0.63 7.74
N HIS A 178 15.30 1.91 7.39
CA HIS A 178 14.61 2.34 6.17
C HIS A 178 15.21 1.67 4.91
N CYS A 179 14.36 1.01 4.10
CA CYS A 179 14.76 0.31 2.88
C CYS A 179 15.80 -0.80 3.02
N ASP A 180 15.97 -1.36 4.22
CA ASP A 180 16.84 -2.51 4.42
C ASP A 180 16.43 -3.70 3.54
N MET A 181 17.42 -4.27 2.84
CA MET A 181 17.21 -5.32 1.85
C MET A 181 16.69 -6.64 2.46
N SER A 182 16.87 -6.85 3.77
CA SER A 182 16.28 -8.00 4.46
C SER A 182 14.77 -8.07 4.28
N GLY A 183 14.09 -6.93 4.10
CA GLY A 183 12.65 -6.87 3.87
C GLY A 183 12.18 -7.58 2.60
N TYR A 184 13.00 -7.64 1.54
CA TYR A 184 12.65 -8.38 0.32
C TYR A 184 12.78 -9.90 0.51
N ALA A 185 13.82 -10.34 1.22
CA ALA A 185 13.98 -11.75 1.56
C ALA A 185 12.86 -12.23 2.50
N ASP A 186 12.44 -11.35 3.41
CA ASP A 186 11.39 -11.59 4.39
C ASP A 186 10.03 -11.91 3.71
N ILE A 187 9.68 -11.19 2.64
CA ILE A 187 8.40 -11.39 1.93
C ILE A 187 8.42 -12.50 0.88
N LEU A 188 9.59 -13.00 0.48
CA LEU A 188 9.73 -13.96 -0.61
C LEU A 188 8.83 -15.21 -0.45
N PRO A 189 8.69 -15.83 0.74
CA PRO A 189 7.79 -16.96 0.90
C PRO A 189 6.31 -16.64 0.62
N PHE A 190 5.85 -15.42 0.93
CA PHE A 190 4.50 -14.97 0.58
C PHE A 190 4.34 -14.85 -0.94
N VAL A 191 5.33 -14.23 -1.59
CA VAL A 191 5.34 -14.05 -3.05
C VAL A 191 5.33 -15.40 -3.77
N GLN A 192 6.13 -16.35 -3.29
CA GLN A 192 6.15 -17.71 -3.81
C GLN A 192 4.84 -18.46 -3.58
N GLN A 193 4.17 -18.24 -2.45
CA GLN A 193 2.84 -18.79 -2.22
C GLN A 193 1.83 -18.25 -3.24
N VAL A 194 1.80 -16.94 -3.45
CA VAL A 194 0.84 -16.28 -4.36
C VAL A 194 1.11 -16.65 -5.82
N LEU A 195 2.36 -16.54 -6.27
CA LEU A 195 2.71 -16.67 -7.70
C LEU A 195 3.02 -18.11 -8.12
N GLN A 196 3.43 -18.97 -7.18
CA GLN A 196 3.91 -20.33 -7.49
C GLN A 196 3.11 -21.42 -6.77
N GLY A 197 2.15 -21.07 -5.89
CA GLY A 197 1.39 -22.03 -5.11
C GLY A 197 2.20 -22.77 -4.05
N LYS A 198 3.41 -22.30 -3.72
CA LYS A 198 4.26 -22.94 -2.71
C LYS A 198 3.66 -22.76 -1.31
N SER A 199 3.77 -23.79 -0.47
CA SER A 199 3.40 -23.66 0.94
C SER A 199 4.39 -22.78 1.69
N THR A 200 3.91 -21.97 2.63
CA THR A 200 4.75 -21.27 3.60
C THR A 200 4.30 -21.62 5.02
N THR A 201 5.26 -21.78 5.92
CA THR A 201 5.02 -21.97 7.36
C THR A 201 4.98 -20.65 8.12
N ARG A 202 5.31 -19.54 7.44
CA ARG A 202 5.39 -18.23 8.06
C ARG A 202 4.00 -17.64 8.27
N ASN A 203 3.76 -17.15 9.49
CA ASN A 203 2.56 -16.39 9.81
C ASN A 203 2.75 -14.91 9.45
N TYR A 204 2.07 -14.44 8.40
CA TYR A 204 2.08 -13.02 8.00
C TYR A 204 1.01 -12.17 8.70
N ASP A 205 0.31 -12.74 9.69
CA ASP A 205 -0.56 -12.00 10.63
C ASP A 205 0.15 -11.71 11.96
N ASP A 206 1.40 -12.16 12.13
CA ASP A 206 2.20 -11.94 13.33
C ASP A 206 2.77 -10.51 13.37
N LEU A 207 2.25 -9.70 14.31
CA LEU A 207 2.69 -8.33 14.58
C LEU A 207 3.87 -8.26 15.56
N LYS A 208 4.52 -9.39 15.85
CA LYS A 208 5.60 -9.53 16.83
C LYS A 208 5.15 -9.07 18.22
N ASN A 209 5.84 -8.09 18.79
CA ASN A 209 5.54 -7.53 20.11
C ASN A 209 4.49 -6.41 20.05
N TRP A 210 4.02 -6.03 18.86
CA TRP A 210 2.99 -5.01 18.70
C TRP A 210 1.60 -5.63 18.68
N LYS A 211 0.59 -4.84 19.04
CA LYS A 211 -0.81 -5.30 19.16
C LYS A 211 -1.72 -4.47 18.30
N ALA A 212 -2.69 -5.09 17.65
CA ALA A 212 -3.74 -4.37 16.94
C ALA A 212 -4.46 -3.38 17.88
N MET A 213 -4.86 -2.22 17.36
CA MET A 213 -5.59 -1.17 18.09
C MET A 213 -6.99 -0.97 17.48
N PRO A 214 -7.94 -1.87 17.78
CA PRO A 214 -9.28 -1.85 17.18
C PRO A 214 -10.06 -0.55 17.44
N GLU A 215 -9.75 0.17 18.52
CA GLU A 215 -10.30 1.50 18.83
C GLU A 215 -10.04 2.54 17.73
N ALA A 216 -9.03 2.33 16.88
CA ALA A 216 -8.72 3.20 15.74
C ALA A 216 -9.52 2.87 14.47
N TYR A 217 -10.23 1.74 14.45
CA TYR A 217 -11.12 1.32 13.36
C TYR A 217 -12.36 0.61 13.93
N PRO A 218 -13.18 1.31 14.74
CA PRO A 218 -14.28 0.69 15.49
C PRO A 218 -15.35 0.06 14.59
N TRP A 219 -15.47 0.54 13.35
CA TRP A 219 -16.33 -0.05 12.31
C TRP A 219 -15.98 -1.52 12.00
N GLY A 220 -14.80 -1.99 12.40
CA GLY A 220 -14.36 -3.36 12.15
C GLY A 220 -15.21 -4.44 12.84
N SER A 221 -15.96 -4.08 13.90
CA SER A 221 -16.94 -4.98 14.52
C SER A 221 -18.28 -5.05 13.78
N ASP A 222 -18.54 -4.08 12.90
CA ASP A 222 -19.84 -3.87 12.26
C ASP A 222 -19.83 -4.27 10.78
N VAL A 223 -18.94 -5.19 10.40
CA VAL A 223 -18.89 -5.72 9.04
C VAL A 223 -20.20 -6.43 8.68
N PRO A 224 -20.68 -6.33 7.42
CA PRO A 224 -21.86 -7.04 6.98
C PRO A 224 -21.75 -8.55 7.24
N LYS A 225 -22.82 -9.16 7.74
CA LYS A 225 -22.86 -10.61 7.97
C LYS A 225 -22.83 -11.34 6.63
N GLY A 226 -21.71 -12.01 6.34
CA GLY A 226 -21.56 -12.95 5.24
C GLY A 226 -21.19 -12.34 3.88
N LYS A 227 -20.58 -13.19 3.05
CA LYS A 227 -20.47 -13.12 1.60
C LYS A 227 -20.78 -14.49 1.03
#